data_AF-A0A2E1MUE5-F1
#
_entry.id   AF-A0A2E1MUE5-F1
#
_cell.length_a   1.000
_cell.length_b   1.000
_cell.length_c   1.000
_cell.angle_alpha   90.00
_cell.angle_beta   90.00
_cell.angle_gamma   90.00
#
_symmetry.space_group_name_H-M   'P 1'
#
loop_
_entity.id
_entity.type
_entity.pdbx_description
1 polymer ?
#
loop_
_entity_poly.entity_id
_entity_poly.type
_entity_poly.pdbx_seq_one_letter_code
_entity_poly.pdbx_strand_id
1 'polypeptide(L)'
;MFCRLFLSLIFIFNLSLLSGCGSELSDVLGTNKLPPDEFTILTKPPLIVPPEYNLRPPAEGEIRPNAQQPNRQLQSILFGQNKTDDFSSSEISLMTGSDVAEAIPNIKEVLDSEMRDVEEVSPNLESQVLNSTSEVLK
;
A
#
# COMPACT_ATOMS: atom_id res chain seq x y z
N MET A 1 -24.08 -12.16 52.30
CA MET A 1 -23.34 -11.07 51.63
C MET A 1 -22.81 -11.47 50.25
N PHE A 2 -22.21 -12.67 50.11
CA PHE A 2 -21.65 -13.14 48.83
C PHE A 2 -22.64 -13.26 47.65
N CYS A 3 -23.90 -13.66 47.89
CA CYS A 3 -24.90 -13.77 46.81
C CYS A 3 -25.24 -12.42 46.16
N ARG A 4 -25.25 -11.31 46.92
CA ARG A 4 -25.48 -9.96 46.38
C ARG A 4 -24.27 -9.42 45.60
N LEU A 5 -23.06 -9.77 46.04
CA LEU A 5 -21.82 -9.43 45.33
C LEU A 5 -21.75 -10.15 43.97
N PHE A 6 -22.10 -11.43 43.94
CA PHE A 6 -22.10 -12.25 42.72
C PHE A 6 -23.12 -11.75 41.69
N LEU A 7 -24.33 -11.38 42.14
CA LEU A 7 -25.39 -10.83 41.29
C LEU A 7 -25.00 -9.47 40.69
N SER A 8 -24.32 -8.62 41.46
CA SER A 8 -23.78 -7.34 40.96
C SER A 8 -22.65 -7.55 39.94
N LEU A 9 -21.79 -8.54 40.17
CA LEU A 9 -20.68 -8.85 39.26
C LEU A 9 -21.18 -9.36 37.91
N ILE A 10 -22.21 -10.22 37.92
CA ILE A 10 -22.88 -10.72 36.72
C ILE A 10 -23.55 -9.57 35.95
N PHE A 11 -24.18 -8.63 36.65
CA PHE A 11 -24.83 -7.48 36.01
C PHE A 11 -23.83 -6.55 35.31
N ILE A 12 -22.68 -6.29 35.95
CA ILE A 12 -21.60 -5.47 35.37
C ILE A 12 -20.99 -6.18 34.16
N PHE A 13 -20.82 -7.50 34.22
CA PHE A 13 -20.30 -8.30 33.11
C PHE A 13 -21.22 -8.24 31.86
N ASN A 14 -22.53 -8.35 32.06
CA ASN A 14 -23.52 -8.22 30.99
C ASN A 14 -23.58 -6.82 30.37
N LEU A 15 -23.31 -5.77 31.17
CA LEU A 15 -23.29 -4.40 30.65
C LEU A 15 -22.10 -4.14 29.72
N SER A 16 -20.92 -4.70 30.02
CA SER A 16 -19.75 -4.61 29.14
C SER A 16 -19.91 -5.34 27.80
N LEU A 17 -20.75 -6.38 27.76
CA LEU A 17 -21.05 -7.11 26.53
C LEU A 17 -21.90 -6.27 25.54
N LEU A 18 -22.68 -5.31 26.03
CA LEU A 18 -23.56 -4.49 25.18
C LEU A 18 -22.85 -3.27 24.56
N SER A 19 -21.72 -2.82 25.13
CA SER A 19 -20.94 -1.68 24.59
C SER A 19 -20.18 -1.96 23.29
N GLY A 20 -20.19 -3.21 22.79
CA GLY A 20 -19.51 -3.58 21.54
C GLY A 20 -20.36 -3.49 20.27
N CYS A 21 -21.68 -3.36 20.37
CA CYS A 21 -22.61 -3.43 19.22
C CYS A 21 -22.94 -2.04 18.62
N GLY A 22 -22.11 -1.02 18.87
CA GLY A 22 -22.38 0.36 18.44
C GLY A 22 -21.73 0.77 17.11
N SER A 23 -20.68 0.07 16.66
CA SER A 23 -19.89 0.47 15.50
C SER A 23 -20.60 0.27 14.16
N GLU A 24 -21.42 -0.77 14.04
CA GLU A 24 -22.14 -1.06 12.79
C GLU A 24 -23.40 -0.18 12.64
N LEU A 25 -23.98 0.26 13.77
CA LEU A 25 -25.15 1.16 13.76
C LEU A 25 -24.82 2.54 13.18
N SER A 26 -23.60 3.05 13.39
CA SER A 26 -23.16 4.33 12.81
C SER A 26 -23.00 4.31 11.29
N ASP A 27 -22.76 3.12 10.71
CA ASP A 27 -22.66 2.91 9.27
C ASP A 27 -24.05 2.89 8.63
N VAL A 28 -25.01 2.19 9.27
CA VAL A 28 -26.41 2.14 8.82
C VAL A 28 -27.12 3.49 8.98
N LEU A 29 -26.80 4.23 10.04
CA LEU A 29 -27.36 5.57 10.29
C LEU A 29 -26.68 6.65 9.42
N GLY A 30 -25.69 6.27 8.60
CA GLY A 30 -25.05 7.15 7.62
C GLY A 30 -24.19 8.25 8.23
N THR A 31 -23.92 8.20 9.54
CA THR A 31 -23.03 9.13 10.24
C THR A 31 -21.55 8.90 9.89
N ASN A 32 -21.20 7.71 9.38
CA ASN A 32 -19.87 7.36 8.88
C ASN A 32 -19.83 7.31 7.34
N LYS A 33 -20.46 8.27 6.66
CA LYS A 33 -20.30 8.40 5.20
C LYS A 33 -19.00 9.16 4.94
N LEU A 34 -17.97 8.47 4.46
CA LEU A 34 -16.84 9.14 3.80
C LEU A 34 -17.38 9.72 2.49
N PRO A 35 -17.45 11.07 2.34
CA PRO A 35 -17.84 11.66 1.07
C PRO A 35 -16.84 11.23 -0.02
N PRO A 36 -17.31 10.90 -1.23
CA PRO A 36 -16.42 10.65 -2.35
C PRO A 36 -15.52 11.86 -2.57
N ASP A 37 -14.24 11.64 -2.84
CA ASP A 37 -13.29 12.73 -3.07
C ASP A 37 -13.62 13.49 -4.37
N GLU A 38 -14.25 14.66 -4.21
CA GLU A 38 -14.69 15.52 -5.30
C GLU A 38 -13.53 16.15 -6.09
N PHE A 39 -12.30 16.08 -5.57
CA PHE A 39 -11.10 16.60 -6.23
C PHE A 39 -10.35 15.57 -7.05
N THR A 40 -10.75 14.29 -6.97
CA THR A 40 -10.16 13.23 -7.77
C THR A 40 -10.66 13.32 -9.22
N ILE A 41 -9.83 13.87 -10.10
CA ILE A 41 -10.12 13.98 -11.53
C ILE A 41 -9.81 12.65 -12.22
N LEU A 42 -10.83 11.98 -12.76
CA LEU A 42 -10.67 10.81 -13.62
C LEU A 42 -10.54 11.25 -15.08
N THR A 43 -9.32 11.17 -15.63
CA THR A 43 -9.09 11.39 -17.06
C THR A 43 -9.64 10.21 -17.86
N LYS A 44 -10.69 10.43 -18.65
CA LYS A 44 -11.19 9.44 -19.62
C LYS A 44 -10.20 9.30 -20.78
N PRO A 45 -10.02 8.10 -21.36
CA PRO A 45 -9.20 7.94 -22.55
C PRO A 45 -9.77 8.78 -23.71
N PRO A 46 -8.91 9.34 -24.58
CA PRO A 46 -9.36 10.10 -25.74
C PRO A 46 -10.21 9.21 -26.66
N LEU A 47 -11.38 9.71 -27.04
CA LEU A 47 -12.26 9.05 -28.00
C LEU A 47 -11.73 9.31 -29.42
N ILE A 48 -10.64 8.63 -29.79
CA ILE A 48 -10.19 8.57 -31.18
C ILE A 48 -10.95 7.46 -31.85
N VAL A 49 -11.74 7.85 -32.84
CA VAL A 49 -12.39 6.94 -33.77
C VAL A 49 -11.34 6.51 -34.80
N PRO A 50 -10.94 5.22 -34.85
CA PRO A 50 -10.03 4.74 -35.88
C PRO A 50 -10.70 4.83 -37.27
N PRO A 51 -9.93 5.02 -38.35
CA PRO A 51 -10.46 5.12 -39.72
C PRO A 51 -11.20 3.86 -40.19
N GLU A 52 -10.98 2.71 -39.54
CA GLU A 52 -11.68 1.45 -39.81
C GLU A 52 -12.88 1.27 -38.87
N TYR A 53 -14.04 1.81 -39.28
CA TYR A 53 -15.27 1.90 -38.47
C TYR A 53 -16.24 0.72 -38.62
N ASN A 54 -15.73 -0.51 -38.73
CA ASN A 54 -16.60 -1.70 -38.89
C ASN A 54 -16.81 -2.49 -37.59
N LEU A 55 -16.55 -1.88 -36.43
CA LEU A 55 -16.89 -2.49 -35.15
C LEU A 55 -18.38 -2.32 -34.89
N ARG A 56 -19.08 -3.45 -34.71
CA ARG A 56 -20.45 -3.45 -34.20
C ARG A 56 -20.46 -2.71 -32.86
N PRO A 57 -21.38 -1.74 -32.65
CA PRO A 57 -21.53 -1.13 -31.33
C PRO A 57 -21.67 -2.22 -30.26
N PRO A 58 -21.02 -2.07 -29.09
CA PRO A 58 -21.20 -3.02 -28.00
C PRO A 58 -22.68 -3.12 -27.67
N ALA A 59 -23.15 -4.35 -27.40
CA ALA A 59 -24.56 -4.59 -27.13
C ALA A 59 -25.02 -3.76 -25.92
N GLU A 60 -26.27 -3.31 -25.96
CA GLU A 60 -26.88 -2.62 -24.83
C GLU A 60 -26.83 -3.53 -23.59
N GLY A 61 -26.13 -3.10 -22.55
CA GLY A 61 -25.96 -3.86 -21.30
C GLY A 61 -24.62 -4.58 -21.13
N GLU A 62 -23.70 -4.54 -22.09
CA GLU A 62 -22.35 -5.09 -21.93
C GLU A 62 -21.59 -4.33 -20.82
N ILE A 63 -20.89 -5.06 -19.94
CA ILE A 63 -20.05 -4.47 -18.90
C ILE A 63 -18.93 -3.69 -19.58
N ARG A 64 -19.00 -2.37 -19.48
CA ARG A 64 -17.91 -1.51 -19.94
C ARG A 64 -16.69 -1.70 -19.04
N PRO A 65 -15.47 -1.81 -19.59
CA PRO A 65 -14.26 -1.71 -18.78
C PRO A 65 -14.30 -0.37 -18.03
N ASN A 66 -14.33 -0.43 -16.70
CA ASN A 66 -14.27 0.77 -15.89
C ASN A 66 -12.89 1.41 -16.05
N ALA A 67 -12.84 2.74 -16.26
CA ALA A 67 -11.59 3.48 -16.27
C ALA A 67 -10.93 3.36 -14.89
N GLN A 68 -9.90 2.52 -14.77
CA GLN A 68 -9.10 2.40 -13.56
C GLN A 68 -8.40 3.75 -13.33
N GLN A 69 -8.33 4.19 -12.07
CA GLN A 69 -7.58 5.39 -11.75
C GLN A 69 -6.10 5.14 -12.03
N PRO A 70 -5.41 6.01 -12.81
CA PRO A 70 -4.00 5.83 -13.12
C PRO A 70 -3.14 5.70 -11.86
N ASN A 71 -3.47 6.45 -10.81
CA ASN A 71 -2.77 6.41 -9.52
C ASN A 71 -2.92 5.03 -8.83
N ARG A 72 -4.10 4.40 -8.84
CA ARG A 72 -4.26 3.06 -8.25
C ARG A 72 -3.54 1.99 -9.06
N GLN A 73 -3.57 2.09 -10.38
CA GLN A 73 -2.81 1.20 -11.26
C GLN A 73 -1.31 1.33 -10.97
N LEU A 74 -0.80 2.57 -10.89
CA LEU A 74 0.60 2.85 -10.63
C LEU A 74 1.02 2.37 -9.24
N GLN A 75 0.22 2.62 -8.20
CA GLN A 75 0.47 2.10 -6.85
C GLN A 75 0.57 0.57 -6.83
N SER A 76 -0.33 -0.13 -7.54
CA SER A 76 -0.27 -1.59 -7.62
C SER A 76 0.98 -2.13 -8.33
N ILE A 77 1.52 -1.37 -9.28
CA ILE A 77 2.74 -1.71 -10.01
C ILE A 77 3.98 -1.38 -9.17
N LEU A 78 4.01 -0.20 -8.54
CA LEU A 78 5.15 0.29 -7.76
C LEU A 78 5.36 -0.53 -6.49
N PHE A 79 4.29 -0.83 -5.77
CA PHE A 79 4.39 -1.57 -4.51
C PHE A 79 4.26 -3.07 -4.71
N GLY A 80 3.81 -3.51 -5.89
CA GLY A 80 3.46 -4.89 -6.15
C GLY A 80 2.28 -5.31 -5.28
N GLN A 81 1.27 -5.95 -5.86
CA GLN A 81 0.32 -6.67 -5.03
C GLN A 81 1.07 -7.87 -4.45
N ASN A 82 1.64 -7.75 -3.23
CA ASN A 82 2.41 -8.76 -2.47
C ASN A 82 2.45 -10.11 -3.19
N LYS A 83 3.22 -10.17 -4.26
CA LYS A 83 3.25 -11.32 -5.12
C LYS A 83 4.27 -12.17 -4.41
N THR A 84 3.80 -13.15 -3.65
CA THR A 84 4.63 -14.30 -3.33
C THR A 84 4.94 -14.91 -4.69
N ASP A 85 5.97 -14.39 -5.34
CA ASP A 85 6.42 -14.86 -6.63
C ASP A 85 6.72 -16.33 -6.45
N ASP A 86 6.08 -17.17 -7.26
CA ASP A 86 6.44 -18.58 -7.37
C ASP A 86 7.87 -18.62 -7.91
N PHE A 87 8.84 -18.64 -7.00
CA PHE A 87 10.26 -18.65 -7.35
C PHE A 87 10.56 -19.86 -8.23
N SER A 88 11.32 -19.65 -9.30
CA SER A 88 11.78 -20.75 -10.15
C SER A 88 12.69 -21.69 -9.36
N SER A 89 12.79 -22.95 -9.80
CA SER A 89 13.67 -23.93 -9.15
C SER A 89 15.14 -23.47 -9.10
N SER A 90 15.58 -22.69 -10.09
CA SER A 90 16.91 -22.06 -10.10
C SER A 90 17.07 -20.98 -9.04
N GLU A 91 16.06 -20.15 -8.79
CA GLU A 91 16.11 -19.10 -7.77
C GLU A 91 16.13 -19.69 -6.36
N ILE A 92 15.33 -20.73 -6.11
CA ILE A 92 15.34 -21.44 -4.82
C ILE A 92 16.71 -22.05 -4.54
N SER A 93 17.37 -22.62 -5.55
CA SER A 93 18.72 -23.21 -5.41
C SER A 93 19.77 -22.15 -5.05
N LEU A 94 19.73 -20.99 -5.71
CA LEU A 94 20.63 -19.87 -5.39
C LEU A 94 20.36 -19.30 -3.99
N MET A 95 19.09 -19.22 -3.59
CA MET A 95 18.67 -18.70 -2.30
C MET A 95 19.05 -19.65 -1.15
N THR A 96 18.91 -20.95 -1.38
CA THR A 96 19.38 -21.99 -0.44
C THR A 96 20.91 -21.99 -0.34
N GLY A 97 21.61 -21.78 -1.46
CA GLY A 97 23.07 -21.68 -1.47
C GLY A 97 23.64 -20.40 -0.84
N SER A 98 22.81 -19.36 -0.68
CA SER A 98 23.19 -18.10 -0.04
C SER A 98 22.71 -17.97 1.41
N ASP A 99 22.05 -19.00 1.96
CA ASP A 99 21.44 -18.99 3.30
C ASP A 99 20.40 -17.86 3.50
N VAL A 100 19.77 -17.41 2.40
CA VAL A 100 18.72 -16.36 2.40
C VAL A 100 17.36 -16.99 2.07
N ALA A 101 17.15 -18.26 2.43
CA ALA A 101 15.91 -18.98 2.14
C ALA A 101 14.68 -18.39 2.84
N GLU A 102 14.88 -17.62 3.91
CA GLU A 102 13.83 -16.99 4.69
C GLU A 102 13.99 -15.46 4.69
N ALA A 103 12.90 -14.74 4.39
CA ALA A 103 12.90 -13.29 4.40
C ALA A 103 12.95 -12.76 5.84
N ILE A 104 13.90 -11.87 6.12
CA ILE A 104 13.98 -11.20 7.43
C ILE A 104 12.85 -10.15 7.51
N PRO A 105 11.88 -10.31 8.42
CA PRO A 105 10.69 -9.44 8.46
C PRO A 105 11.02 -7.97 8.77
N ASN A 106 12.11 -7.71 9.48
CA ASN A 106 12.55 -6.38 9.91
C ASN A 106 13.85 -5.93 9.21
N ILE A 107 14.13 -6.39 7.99
CA ILE A 107 15.42 -6.12 7.30
C ILE A 107 15.74 -4.62 7.17
N LYS A 108 14.72 -3.76 7.06
CA LYS A 108 14.86 -2.31 7.05
C LYS A 108 15.53 -1.78 8.33
N GLU A 109 15.07 -2.23 9.49
CA GLU A 109 15.60 -1.79 10.79
C GLU A 109 17.03 -2.28 11.00
N VAL A 110 17.31 -3.52 10.57
CA VAL A 110 18.65 -4.09 10.60
C VAL A 110 19.59 -3.26 9.71
N LEU A 111 19.22 -2.98 8.46
CA LEU A 111 20.05 -2.20 7.55
C LEU A 111 20.28 -0.76 8.05
N ASP A 112 19.25 -0.11 8.57
CA ASP A 112 19.37 1.23 9.16
C ASP A 112 20.27 1.22 10.40
N SER A 113 20.34 0.10 11.12
CA SER A 113 21.26 -0.08 12.23
C SER A 113 22.71 -0.31 11.79
N GLU A 114 22.92 -1.05 10.70
CA GLU A 114 24.23 -1.28 10.10
C GLU A 114 24.79 -0.03 9.41
N MET A 115 23.92 0.76 8.77
CA MET A 115 24.30 2.00 8.08
C MET A 115 24.55 3.18 9.01
N ARG A 116 24.20 3.07 10.29
CA ARG A 116 24.32 4.17 11.27
C ARG A 116 25.77 4.61 11.50
N ASP A 117 26.73 3.73 11.24
CA ASP A 117 28.17 3.99 11.40
C ASP A 117 28.83 4.51 10.12
N VAL A 118 28.07 4.71 9.02
CA VAL A 118 28.58 5.40 7.84
C VAL A 118 28.58 6.89 8.15
N GLU A 119 29.73 7.41 8.57
CA GLU A 119 29.97 8.84 8.75
C GLU A 119 29.46 9.63 7.53
N GLU A 120 28.67 10.69 7.78
CA GLU A 120 28.30 11.66 6.75
C GLU A 120 29.56 12.13 6.03
N VAL A 121 29.55 12.04 4.70
CA VAL A 121 30.66 12.52 3.86
C VAL A 121 30.99 13.94 4.28
N SER A 122 32.24 14.18 4.68
CA SER A 122 32.64 15.48 5.20
C SER A 122 32.24 16.61 4.23
N PRO A 123 31.69 17.74 4.72
CA PRO A 123 31.21 18.83 3.86
C PRO A 123 32.33 19.43 3.00
N ASN A 124 33.58 19.24 3.42
CA ASN A 124 34.75 19.62 2.65
C ASN A 124 34.88 18.80 1.35
N LEU A 125 34.62 17.48 1.41
CA LEU A 125 34.70 16.58 0.26
C LEU A 125 33.60 16.88 -0.76
N GLU A 126 32.38 17.19 -0.31
CA GLU A 126 31.28 17.61 -1.20
C GLU A 126 31.64 18.89 -1.96
N SER A 127 32.17 19.90 -1.26
CA SER A 127 32.60 21.15 -1.90
C SER A 127 33.76 20.93 -2.88
N GLN A 128 34.66 19.97 -2.61
CA GLN A 128 35.79 19.66 -3.46
C GLN A 128 35.38 18.90 -4.74
N VAL A 129 34.44 17.97 -4.66
CA VAL A 129 33.89 17.26 -5.82
C VAL A 129 33.10 18.21 -6.72
N LEU A 130 32.27 19.06 -6.14
CA LEU A 130 31.50 20.06 -6.90
C LEU A 130 32.40 21.11 -7.57
N ASN A 131 33.51 21.48 -6.92
CA ASN A 131 34.44 22.46 -7.48
C ASN A 131 35.41 21.85 -8.52
N SER A 132 35.89 20.62 -8.30
CA SER A 132 36.82 19.94 -9.22
C SER A 132 36.21 19.63 -10.59
N THR A 133 34.91 19.33 -10.64
CA THR A 133 34.20 19.09 -11.91
C THR A 133 34.00 20.36 -12.75
N SER A 134 34.05 21.54 -12.13
CA SER A 134 33.93 22.83 -12.82
C SER A 134 35.24 23.30 -13.49
N GLU A 135 36.40 22.86 -13.00
CA GLU A 135 37.71 23.23 -13.57
C GLU A 135 38.05 22.50 -14.88
N VAL A 136 37.45 21.32 -15.13
CA VAL A 136 37.75 20.52 -16.34
C VAL A 136 37.01 21.06 -17.59
N LEU A 137 36.12 22.04 -17.44
CA LEU A 137 35.30 22.60 -18.52
C LEU A 137 35.74 24.00 -19.00
N LYS A 138 37.02 24.36 -18.88
CA LYS A 138 37.60 25.57 -19.50
C LYS A 138 38.75 25.27 -20.46
#